data_AF-A0A947Y6U3-F1
#
_entry.id   AF-A0A947Y6U3-F1
#
_cell.length_a   1.000
_cell.length_b   1.000
_cell.length_c   1.000
_cell.angle_alpha   90.00
_cell.angle_beta   90.00
_cell.angle_gamma   90.00
#
_symmetry.space_group_name_H-M   'P 1'
#
loop_
_entity.id
_entity.type
_entity.pdbx_description
1 polymer ?
#
loop_
_entity_poly.entity_id
_entity_poly.type
_entity_poly.pdbx_seq_one_letter_code
_entity_poly.pdbx_strand_id
1 'polypeptide(L)'
;MVLATSPSWAANDSREKQMLRRMQQQVQQIEQARALAEQEKAAALADKETAERELEKFGATKRQLAGERAARRRVEAELEAAQVENEALKTRLADTEKQLADSVALQRATAQTLAQTESAKKHTEGELSGTVRDLQFCRTHNGSLYTLGREMMQKYRDKSCQDALAQAEPFTGLKKVEVENLLEIWRDRLDREKLGASGKP
;
A
#
# COMPACT_ATOMS: atom_id res chain seq x y z
N MET A 1 -75.86 126.53 28.56
CA MET A 1 -76.05 125.66 29.74
C MET A 1 -76.52 124.30 29.21
N VAL A 2 -75.72 123.24 29.43
CA VAL A 2 -76.12 121.82 29.48
C VAL A 2 -76.55 121.19 28.14
N LEU A 3 -76.15 119.99 27.68
CA LEU A 3 -75.14 118.98 28.01
C LEU A 3 -75.07 118.08 26.76
N ALA A 4 -73.90 117.51 26.49
CA ALA A 4 -73.67 116.52 25.45
C ALA A 4 -74.30 115.16 25.78
N THR A 5 -74.87 114.48 24.78
CA THR A 5 -75.09 113.02 24.80
C THR A 5 -74.87 112.44 23.39
N SER A 6 -73.60 112.12 23.10
CA SER A 6 -73.18 111.31 21.94
C SER A 6 -73.51 109.81 22.16
N PRO A 7 -73.60 108.98 21.11
CA PRO A 7 -74.27 107.68 21.18
C PRO A 7 -73.37 106.60 21.80
N SER A 8 -73.77 106.05 22.95
CA SER A 8 -73.10 104.92 23.60
C SER A 8 -73.39 103.56 22.95
N TRP A 9 -74.36 103.48 22.02
CA TRP A 9 -74.82 102.23 21.41
C TRP A 9 -73.96 101.74 20.22
N ALA A 10 -73.34 102.65 19.46
CA ALA A 10 -72.46 102.29 18.32
C ALA A 10 -71.06 101.78 18.75
N ALA A 11 -70.63 102.10 19.97
CA ALA A 11 -69.35 101.65 20.53
C ALA A 11 -69.37 100.19 21.00
N ASN A 12 -70.55 99.62 21.28
CA ASN A 12 -70.69 98.23 21.75
C ASN A 12 -70.71 97.25 20.56
N ASP A 13 -71.46 97.56 19.50
CA ASP A 13 -71.52 96.78 18.25
C ASP A 13 -70.16 96.73 17.51
N SER A 14 -69.33 97.79 17.63
CA SER A 14 -67.96 97.81 17.09
C SER A 14 -66.95 96.99 17.91
N ARG A 15 -67.10 96.90 19.24
CA ARG A 15 -66.27 96.04 20.11
C ARG A 15 -66.59 94.57 19.93
N GLU A 16 -67.87 94.22 19.79
CA GLU A 16 -68.31 92.86 19.51
C GLU A 16 -67.81 92.37 18.13
N LYS A 17 -67.91 93.20 17.08
CA LYS A 17 -67.33 92.89 15.76
C LYS A 17 -65.80 92.73 15.79
N GLN A 18 -65.09 93.50 16.61
CA GLN A 18 -63.64 93.34 16.79
C GLN A 18 -63.27 92.08 17.57
N MET A 19 -64.04 91.70 18.60
CA MET A 19 -63.87 90.43 19.31
C MET A 19 -64.18 89.23 18.40
N LEU A 20 -65.24 89.30 17.60
CA LEU A 20 -65.57 88.25 16.63
C LEU A 20 -64.48 88.07 15.56
N ARG A 21 -63.87 89.16 15.06
CA ARG A 21 -62.73 89.08 14.13
C ARG A 21 -61.49 88.45 14.76
N ARG A 22 -61.17 88.77 16.02
CA ARG A 22 -60.06 88.14 16.75
C ARG A 22 -60.33 86.67 17.01
N MET A 23 -61.56 86.32 17.37
CA MET A 23 -61.97 84.92 17.56
C MET A 23 -61.90 84.14 16.25
N GLN A 24 -62.35 84.72 15.13
CA GLN A 24 -62.23 84.12 13.80
C GLN A 24 -60.75 83.92 13.37
N GLN A 25 -59.88 84.90 13.65
CA GLN A 25 -58.45 84.78 13.41
C GLN A 25 -57.79 83.69 14.28
N GLN A 26 -58.19 83.57 15.55
CA GLN A 26 -57.73 82.49 16.44
C GLN A 26 -58.21 81.12 15.95
N VAL A 27 -59.46 81.00 15.49
CA VAL A 27 -59.98 79.76 14.89
C VAL A 27 -59.18 79.39 13.65
N GLN A 28 -58.89 80.33 12.75
CA GLN A 28 -58.05 80.08 11.57
C GLN A 28 -56.62 79.65 11.93
N GLN A 29 -56.00 80.26 12.95
CA GLN A 29 -54.68 79.85 13.43
C GLN A 29 -54.69 78.45 14.03
N ILE A 30 -55.74 78.09 14.78
CA ILE A 30 -55.91 76.75 15.35
C ILE A 30 -56.15 75.73 14.24
N GLU A 31 -56.95 76.06 13.22
CA GLU A 31 -57.18 75.21 12.06
C GLU A 31 -55.88 74.97 11.27
N GLN A 32 -55.06 76.00 11.07
CA GLN A 32 -53.75 75.87 10.43
C GLN A 32 -52.78 75.03 11.27
N ALA A 33 -52.70 75.28 12.58
CA ALA A 33 -51.86 74.48 13.49
C ALA A 33 -52.33 73.02 13.54
N ARG A 34 -53.64 72.78 13.50
CA ARG A 34 -54.21 71.43 13.43
C ARG A 34 -53.87 70.74 12.12
N ALA A 35 -53.97 71.43 10.98
CA ALA A 35 -53.60 70.88 9.68
C ALA A 35 -52.11 70.52 9.61
N LEU A 36 -51.24 71.38 10.14
CA LEU A 36 -49.80 71.10 10.25
C LEU A 36 -49.52 69.91 11.17
N ALA A 37 -50.15 69.85 12.34
CA ALA A 37 -50.00 68.73 13.27
C ALA A 37 -50.53 67.40 12.68
N GLU A 38 -51.63 67.43 11.93
CA GLU A 38 -52.15 66.26 11.22
C GLU A 38 -51.19 65.81 10.09
N GLN A 39 -50.57 66.76 9.38
CA GLN A 39 -49.55 66.47 8.37
C GLN A 39 -48.26 65.89 8.98
N GLU A 40 -47.74 66.48 10.05
CA GLU A 40 -46.55 65.98 10.77
C GLU A 40 -46.81 64.60 11.36
N LYS A 41 -48.00 64.36 11.92
CA LYS A 41 -48.40 63.03 12.39
C LYS A 41 -48.45 62.02 11.26
N ALA A 42 -48.98 62.39 10.10
CA ALA A 42 -49.02 61.51 8.93
C ALA A 42 -47.60 61.18 8.43
N ALA A 43 -46.70 62.17 8.37
CA ALA A 43 -45.30 61.98 7.99
C ALA A 43 -44.56 61.08 8.99
N ALA A 44 -44.69 61.35 10.30
CA ALA A 44 -44.06 60.54 11.33
C ALA A 44 -44.56 59.09 11.36
N LEU A 45 -45.84 58.85 11.04
CA LEU A 45 -46.39 57.51 10.90
C LEU A 45 -45.82 56.79 9.66
N ALA A 46 -45.67 57.49 8.53
CA ALA A 46 -45.04 56.93 7.34
C ALA A 46 -43.55 56.59 7.60
N ASP A 47 -42.81 57.50 8.23
CA ASP A 47 -41.40 57.27 8.59
C ASP A 47 -41.26 56.09 9.55
N LYS A 48 -42.13 56.00 10.56
CA LYS A 48 -42.17 54.85 11.47
C LYS A 48 -42.39 53.54 10.72
N GLU A 49 -43.36 53.49 9.80
CA GLU A 49 -43.65 52.28 9.03
C GLU A 49 -42.46 51.89 8.14
N THR A 50 -41.76 52.86 7.52
CA THR A 50 -40.55 52.58 6.73
C THR A 50 -39.41 52.05 7.61
N ALA A 51 -39.17 52.67 8.77
CA ALA A 51 -38.15 52.23 9.71
C ALA A 51 -38.44 50.82 10.27
N GLU A 52 -39.70 50.50 10.56
CA GLU A 52 -40.11 49.15 10.99
C GLU A 52 -39.85 48.11 9.88
N ARG A 53 -40.19 48.42 8.62
CA ARG A 53 -39.89 47.55 7.47
C ARG A 53 -38.39 47.35 7.25
N GLU A 54 -37.58 48.38 7.45
CA GLU A 54 -36.13 48.26 7.36
C GLU A 54 -35.55 47.42 8.50
N LEU A 55 -36.03 47.60 9.74
CA LEU A 55 -35.65 46.77 10.88
C LEU A 55 -35.98 45.29 10.65
N GLU A 56 -37.14 44.99 10.07
CA GLU A 56 -37.50 43.62 9.71
C GLU A 56 -36.55 43.03 8.65
N LYS A 57 -36.22 43.79 7.60
CA LYS A 57 -35.24 43.39 6.58
C LYS A 57 -33.85 43.17 7.17
N PHE A 58 -33.38 44.08 8.03
CA PHE A 58 -32.11 43.94 8.74
C PHE A 58 -32.11 42.71 9.67
N GLY A 59 -33.24 42.43 10.33
CA GLY A 59 -33.41 41.22 11.13
C GLY A 59 -33.30 39.95 10.28
N ALA A 60 -33.92 39.93 9.10
CA ALA A 60 -33.86 38.80 8.17
C ALA A 60 -32.44 38.59 7.62
N THR A 61 -31.75 39.65 7.17
CA THR A 61 -30.38 39.56 6.65
C THR A 61 -29.39 39.16 7.75
N LYS A 62 -29.56 39.64 8.98
CA LYS A 62 -28.73 39.20 10.12
C LYS A 62 -28.89 37.71 10.40
N ARG A 63 -30.10 37.17 10.33
CA ARG A 63 -30.36 35.72 10.49
C ARG A 63 -29.73 34.92 9.35
N GLN A 64 -29.86 35.38 8.10
CA GLN A 64 -29.22 34.75 6.95
C GLN A 64 -27.69 34.73 7.08
N LEU A 65 -27.09 35.87 7.43
CA LEU A 65 -25.64 35.98 7.64
C LEU A 65 -25.15 35.07 8.77
N ALA A 66 -25.93 34.93 9.85
CA ALA A 66 -25.61 33.98 10.92
C ALA A 66 -25.66 32.53 10.43
N GLY A 67 -26.65 32.18 9.60
CA GLY A 67 -26.76 30.86 8.95
C GLY A 67 -25.58 30.56 8.02
N GLU A 68 -25.23 31.49 7.14
CA GLU A 68 -24.08 31.38 6.23
C GLU A 68 -22.76 31.23 6.99
N ARG A 69 -22.56 32.00 8.06
CA ARG A 69 -21.36 31.87 8.92
C ARG A 69 -21.29 30.50 9.59
N ALA A 70 -22.43 29.95 10.01
CA ALA A 70 -22.47 28.61 10.60
C ALA A 70 -22.18 27.52 9.55
N ALA A 71 -22.75 27.65 8.34
CA ALA A 71 -22.47 26.74 7.23
C ALA A 71 -21.00 26.78 6.81
N ARG A 72 -20.44 27.99 6.65
CA ARG A 72 -19.03 28.18 6.32
C ARG A 72 -18.09 27.53 7.34
N ARG A 73 -18.36 27.70 8.64
CA ARG A 73 -17.57 27.05 9.70
C ARG A 73 -17.62 25.53 9.63
N ARG A 74 -18.75 24.93 9.25
CA ARG A 74 -18.87 23.48 9.06
C ARG A 74 -18.02 23.01 7.88
N VAL A 75 -18.11 23.70 6.75
CA VAL A 75 -17.33 23.38 5.55
C VAL A 75 -15.82 23.56 5.82
N GLU A 76 -15.41 24.60 6.55
CA GLU A 76 -14.01 24.80 6.96
C GLU A 76 -13.52 23.64 7.84
N ALA A 77 -14.33 23.19 8.81
CA ALA A 77 -13.98 22.04 9.65
C ALA A 77 -13.91 20.72 8.86
N GLU A 78 -14.84 20.49 7.92
CA GLU A 78 -14.83 19.33 7.03
C GLU A 78 -13.61 19.34 6.10
N LEU A 79 -13.22 20.51 5.59
CA LEU A 79 -12.04 20.67 4.76
C LEU A 79 -10.75 20.37 5.54
N GLU A 80 -10.63 20.88 6.77
CA GLU A 80 -9.49 20.57 7.65
C GLU A 80 -9.43 19.07 7.96
N ALA A 81 -10.57 18.44 8.28
CA ALA A 81 -10.64 17.00 8.52
C ALA A 81 -10.22 16.19 7.27
N ALA A 82 -10.72 16.56 6.09
CA ALA A 82 -10.37 15.92 4.83
C ALA A 82 -8.89 16.09 4.48
N GLN A 83 -8.29 17.24 4.78
CA GLN A 83 -6.85 17.47 4.59
C GLN A 83 -6.02 16.56 5.50
N VAL A 84 -6.38 16.44 6.79
CA VAL A 84 -5.70 15.53 7.72
C VAL A 84 -5.82 14.07 7.27
N GLU A 85 -7.01 13.65 6.83
CA GLU A 85 -7.21 12.31 6.29
C GLU A 85 -6.39 12.08 5.02
N ASN A 86 -6.31 13.06 4.12
CA ASN A 86 -5.51 12.95 2.90
C ASN A 86 -4.03 12.76 3.19
N GLU A 87 -3.47 13.53 4.13
CA GLU A 87 -2.06 13.38 4.54
C GLU A 87 -1.79 12.05 5.25
N ALA A 88 -2.74 11.57 6.07
CA ALA A 88 -2.66 10.24 6.68
C ALA A 88 -2.70 9.13 5.62
N LEU A 89 -3.55 9.26 4.59
CA LEU A 89 -3.64 8.32 3.48
C LEU A 89 -2.37 8.32 2.62
N LYS A 90 -1.79 9.50 2.33
CA LYS A 90 -0.50 9.60 1.62
C LYS A 90 0.62 8.90 2.37
N THR A 91 0.68 9.10 3.69
CA THR A 91 1.68 8.44 4.55
C THR A 91 1.51 6.93 4.52
N ARG A 92 0.28 6.43 4.68
CA ARG A 92 -0.01 4.99 4.57
C ARG A 92 0.33 4.44 3.20
N LEU A 93 0.04 5.16 2.13
CA LEU A 93 0.36 4.74 0.77
C LEU A 93 1.88 4.58 0.62
N ALA A 94 2.67 5.57 1.03
CA ALA A 94 4.12 5.51 0.98
C ALA A 94 4.69 4.34 1.80
N ASP A 95 4.15 4.09 2.99
CA ASP A 95 4.54 2.94 3.82
C ASP A 95 4.21 1.60 3.14
N THR A 96 3.02 1.48 2.54
CA THR A 96 2.62 0.25 1.83
C THR A 96 3.43 0.02 0.56
N GLU A 97 3.77 1.07 -0.18
CA GLU A 97 4.64 0.98 -1.35
C GLU A 97 6.05 0.52 -0.97
N LYS A 98 6.58 1.04 0.15
CA LYS A 98 7.86 0.61 0.70
C LYS A 98 7.83 -0.87 1.12
N GLN A 99 6.81 -1.28 1.87
CA GLN A 99 6.66 -2.69 2.28
C GLN A 99 6.53 -3.63 1.09
N LEU A 100 5.81 -3.21 0.03
CA LEU A 100 5.69 -3.99 -1.20
C LEU A 100 7.05 -4.11 -1.91
N ALA A 101 7.80 -3.01 -2.02
CA ALA A 101 9.14 -3.02 -2.61
C ALA A 101 10.09 -3.95 -1.84
N ASP A 102 10.09 -3.88 -0.51
CA ASP A 102 10.90 -4.75 0.36
C ASP A 102 10.50 -6.22 0.20
N SER A 103 9.20 -6.52 0.14
CA SER A 103 8.69 -7.88 -0.06
C SER A 103 9.11 -8.46 -1.41
N VAL A 104 9.02 -7.67 -2.49
CA VAL A 104 9.45 -8.08 -3.84
C VAL A 104 10.97 -8.30 -3.88
N ALA A 105 11.75 -7.45 -3.23
CA ALA A 105 13.20 -7.62 -3.13
C ALA A 105 13.56 -8.91 -2.39
N LEU A 106 12.91 -9.17 -1.25
CA LEU A 106 13.09 -10.39 -0.48
C LEU A 106 12.71 -11.63 -1.29
N GLN A 107 11.56 -11.63 -1.97
CA GLN A 107 11.12 -12.75 -2.81
C GLN A 107 12.13 -13.04 -3.93
N ARG A 108 12.69 -12.01 -4.58
CA ARG A 108 13.73 -12.19 -5.61
C ARG A 108 14.99 -12.82 -5.02
N ALA A 109 15.47 -12.32 -3.88
CA ALA A 109 16.64 -12.87 -3.20
C ALA A 109 16.42 -14.33 -2.77
N THR A 110 15.24 -14.65 -2.23
CA THR A 110 14.87 -16.02 -1.86
C THR A 110 14.80 -16.92 -3.09
N ALA A 111 14.18 -16.48 -4.19
CA ALA A 111 14.11 -17.26 -5.42
C ALA A 111 15.50 -17.55 -6.01
N GLN A 112 16.39 -16.56 -6.01
CA GLN A 112 17.77 -16.74 -6.44
C GLN A 112 18.53 -17.73 -5.55
N THR A 113 18.38 -17.60 -4.23
CA THR A 113 19.01 -18.51 -3.26
C THR A 113 18.49 -19.93 -3.44
N LEU A 114 17.19 -20.11 -3.65
CA LEU A 114 16.58 -21.42 -3.91
C LEU A 114 17.12 -22.04 -5.21
N ALA A 115 17.23 -21.27 -6.29
CA ALA A 115 17.80 -21.77 -7.54
C ALA A 115 19.27 -22.22 -7.37
N GLN A 116 20.05 -21.47 -6.59
CA GLN A 116 21.44 -21.84 -6.30
C GLN A 116 21.53 -23.11 -5.45
N THR A 117 20.71 -23.24 -4.41
CA THR A 117 20.71 -24.43 -3.55
C THR A 117 20.21 -25.67 -4.29
N GLU A 118 19.20 -25.55 -5.15
CA GLU A 118 18.73 -26.63 -6.00
C GLU A 118 19.81 -27.07 -7.01
N SER A 119 20.52 -26.12 -7.62
CA SER A 119 21.63 -26.43 -8.53
C SER A 119 22.76 -27.14 -7.80
N ALA A 120 23.15 -26.64 -6.61
CA ALA A 120 24.18 -27.26 -5.79
C ALA A 120 23.77 -28.68 -5.35
N LYS A 121 22.51 -28.87 -4.96
CA LYS A 121 21.97 -30.18 -4.61
C LYS A 121 22.01 -31.16 -5.79
N LYS A 122 21.59 -30.74 -6.99
CA LYS A 122 21.67 -31.60 -8.18
C LYS A 122 23.12 -31.99 -8.51
N HIS A 123 24.05 -31.07 -8.32
CA HIS A 123 25.47 -31.34 -8.54
C HIS A 123 25.99 -32.38 -7.54
N THR A 124 25.75 -32.20 -6.25
CA THR A 124 26.20 -33.14 -5.21
C THR A 124 25.52 -34.50 -5.33
N GLU A 125 24.24 -34.56 -5.70
CA GLU A 125 23.55 -35.82 -6.01
C GLU A 125 24.18 -36.54 -7.22
N GLY A 126 24.59 -35.79 -8.24
CA GLY A 126 25.32 -36.32 -9.39
C GLY A 126 26.68 -36.91 -9.02
N GLU A 127 27.47 -36.18 -8.23
CA GLU A 127 28.77 -36.64 -7.71
C GLU A 127 28.60 -37.89 -6.82
N LEU A 128 27.60 -37.89 -5.93
CA LEU A 128 27.29 -39.03 -5.09
C LEU A 128 26.91 -40.26 -5.92
N SER A 129 26.08 -40.09 -6.94
CA SER A 129 25.73 -41.18 -7.87
C SER A 129 26.95 -41.71 -8.63
N GLY A 130 27.88 -40.83 -9.03
CA GLY A 130 29.15 -41.21 -9.65
C GLY A 130 30.01 -42.05 -8.71
N THR A 131 30.28 -41.53 -7.51
CA THR A 131 31.10 -42.22 -6.50
C THR A 131 30.52 -43.56 -6.07
N VAL A 132 29.19 -43.68 -5.95
CA VAL A 132 28.51 -44.95 -5.66
C VAL A 132 28.75 -45.97 -6.77
N ARG A 133 28.65 -45.55 -8.04
CA ARG A 133 28.94 -46.44 -9.19
C ARG A 133 30.40 -46.86 -9.22
N ASP A 134 31.33 -45.94 -8.99
CA ASP A 134 32.76 -46.23 -8.94
C ASP A 134 33.09 -47.22 -7.81
N LEU A 135 32.50 -47.03 -6.63
CA LEU A 135 32.64 -47.96 -5.50
C LEU A 135 32.07 -49.34 -5.82
N GLN A 136 30.94 -49.42 -6.51
CA GLN A 136 30.36 -50.69 -6.93
C GLN A 136 31.26 -51.41 -7.94
N PHE A 137 31.81 -50.68 -8.91
CA PHE A 137 32.77 -51.21 -9.86
C PHE A 137 34.03 -51.75 -9.16
N CYS A 138 34.62 -50.96 -8.26
CA CYS A 138 35.76 -51.38 -7.45
C CYS A 138 35.46 -52.61 -6.60
N ARG A 139 34.27 -52.71 -5.99
CA ARG A 139 33.85 -53.88 -5.21
C ARG A 139 33.74 -55.13 -6.08
N THR A 140 33.10 -55.04 -7.24
CA THR A 140 32.99 -56.18 -8.17
C THR A 140 34.36 -56.62 -8.64
N HIS A 141 35.20 -55.70 -9.09
CA HIS A 141 36.53 -55.99 -9.59
C HIS A 141 37.45 -56.61 -8.51
N ASN A 142 37.43 -56.06 -7.29
CA ASN A 142 38.16 -56.66 -6.16
C ASN A 142 37.67 -58.09 -5.86
N GLY A 143 36.36 -58.34 -5.99
CA GLY A 143 35.77 -59.68 -5.87
C GLY A 143 36.26 -60.65 -6.94
N SER A 144 36.32 -60.19 -8.21
CA SER A 144 36.87 -60.96 -9.33
C SER A 144 38.35 -61.30 -9.11
N LEU A 145 39.17 -60.32 -8.73
CA LEU A 145 40.59 -60.52 -8.44
C LEU A 145 40.82 -61.49 -7.28
N TYR A 146 40.01 -61.38 -6.21
CA TYR A 146 40.09 -62.30 -5.08
C TYR A 146 39.77 -63.74 -5.50
N THR A 147 38.69 -63.92 -6.28
CA THR A 147 38.30 -65.22 -6.82
C THR A 147 39.39 -65.80 -7.70
N LEU A 148 39.92 -65.01 -8.63
CA LEU A 148 41.02 -65.42 -9.51
C LEU A 148 42.23 -65.84 -8.67
N GLY A 149 42.68 -65.01 -7.71
CA GLY A 149 43.81 -65.33 -6.84
C GLY A 149 43.61 -66.62 -6.03
N ARG A 150 42.39 -66.91 -5.59
CA ARG A 150 42.03 -68.17 -4.92
C ARG A 150 42.11 -69.37 -5.87
N GLU A 151 41.56 -69.24 -7.09
CA GLU A 151 41.75 -70.24 -8.15
C GLU A 151 43.24 -70.46 -8.41
N MET A 152 44.04 -69.38 -8.38
CA MET A 152 45.48 -69.46 -8.62
C MET A 152 46.20 -70.33 -7.61
N MET A 153 45.97 -70.02 -6.34
CA MET A 153 46.56 -70.74 -5.21
C MET A 153 46.11 -72.19 -5.15
N GLN A 154 44.83 -72.46 -5.48
CA GLN A 154 44.31 -73.81 -5.45
C GLN A 154 44.94 -74.69 -6.53
N LYS A 155 45.02 -74.19 -7.77
CA LYS A 155 45.70 -74.89 -8.88
C LYS A 155 47.20 -75.10 -8.62
N TYR A 156 47.86 -74.17 -7.93
CA TYR A 156 49.26 -74.35 -7.51
C TYR A 156 49.39 -75.40 -6.40
N ARG A 157 48.47 -75.43 -5.43
CA ARG A 157 48.48 -76.41 -4.33
C ARG A 157 48.14 -77.83 -4.80
N ASP A 158 47.22 -77.95 -5.75
CA ASP A 158 46.81 -79.23 -6.33
C ASP A 158 47.89 -79.80 -7.27
N LYS A 159 48.96 -79.04 -7.55
CA LYS A 159 50.16 -79.48 -8.25
C LYS A 159 50.93 -80.46 -7.35
N SER A 160 50.70 -81.75 -7.57
CA SER A 160 51.27 -82.83 -6.75
C SER A 160 52.74 -83.08 -7.10
N CYS A 161 53.52 -83.72 -6.19
CA CYS A 161 54.91 -84.10 -6.47
C CYS A 161 55.07 -84.97 -7.74
N GLN A 162 54.02 -85.66 -8.20
CA GLN A 162 54.05 -86.40 -9.47
C GLN A 162 53.97 -85.49 -10.70
N ASP A 163 53.25 -84.36 -10.63
CA ASP A 163 53.21 -83.36 -11.72
C ASP A 163 54.55 -82.64 -11.90
N ALA A 164 55.31 -82.45 -10.82
CA ALA A 164 56.65 -81.86 -10.88
C ALA A 164 57.65 -82.77 -11.62
N LEU A 165 57.51 -84.10 -11.49
CA LEU A 165 58.34 -85.08 -12.20
C LEU A 165 57.96 -85.16 -13.69
N ALA A 166 56.67 -85.15 -14.01
CA ALA A 166 56.16 -85.16 -15.38
C ALA A 166 56.44 -83.85 -16.15
N GLN A 167 56.55 -82.72 -15.46
CA GLN A 167 56.90 -81.44 -16.07
C GLN A 167 58.39 -81.35 -16.47
N ALA A 168 59.25 -82.20 -15.90
CA ALA A 168 60.66 -82.30 -16.22
C ALA A 168 60.97 -83.32 -17.34
N GLU A 169 59.96 -84.01 -17.90
CA GLU A 169 60.18 -85.00 -18.95
C GLU A 169 60.52 -84.35 -20.32
N PRO A 170 61.70 -84.65 -20.91
CA PRO A 170 62.16 -84.01 -22.14
C PRO A 170 61.56 -84.58 -23.43
N PHE A 171 60.75 -85.65 -23.37
CA PHE A 171 60.36 -86.42 -24.57
C PHE A 171 59.02 -86.02 -25.21
N THR A 172 58.06 -85.44 -24.49
CA THR A 172 56.74 -85.07 -25.06
C THR A 172 56.40 -83.59 -24.96
N GLY A 173 56.92 -82.85 -23.99
CA GLY A 173 56.71 -81.40 -23.84
C GLY A 173 55.25 -80.97 -23.57
N LEU A 174 54.27 -81.87 -23.60
CA LEU A 174 52.84 -81.59 -23.51
C LEU A 174 52.47 -80.88 -22.20
N LYS A 175 53.05 -81.32 -21.07
CA LYS A 175 52.84 -80.69 -19.74
C LYS A 175 53.40 -79.27 -19.66
N LYS A 176 54.46 -78.95 -20.40
CA LYS A 176 55.02 -77.59 -20.46
C LYS A 176 54.03 -76.64 -21.17
N VAL A 177 53.49 -77.07 -22.31
CA VAL A 177 52.49 -76.30 -23.08
C VAL A 177 51.19 -76.13 -22.29
N GLU A 178 50.73 -77.14 -21.56
CA GLU A 178 49.56 -77.01 -20.66
C GLU A 178 49.76 -75.93 -19.60
N VAL A 179 50.95 -75.86 -19.00
CA VAL A 179 51.25 -74.84 -17.99
C VAL A 179 51.39 -73.45 -18.61
N GLU A 180 52.01 -73.33 -19.78
CA GLU A 180 52.08 -72.07 -20.54
C GLU A 180 50.68 -71.56 -20.91
N ASN A 181 49.80 -72.43 -21.44
CA ASN A 181 48.41 -72.09 -21.73
C ASN A 181 47.63 -71.66 -20.48
N LEU A 182 47.83 -72.34 -19.35
CA LEU A 182 47.19 -71.96 -18.09
C LEU A 182 47.64 -70.57 -17.63
N LEU A 183 48.94 -70.29 -17.73
CA LEU A 183 49.54 -69.02 -17.35
C LEU A 183 49.06 -67.88 -18.26
N GLU A 184 48.89 -68.16 -19.55
CA GLU A 184 48.33 -67.24 -20.53
C GLU A 184 46.85 -66.95 -20.27
N ILE A 185 46.01 -67.96 -19.99
CA ILE A 185 44.60 -67.75 -19.59
C ILE A 185 44.51 -66.86 -18.36
N TRP A 186 45.42 -66.99 -17.41
CA TRP A 186 45.39 -66.20 -16.18
C TRP A 186 45.92 -64.80 -16.38
N ARG A 187 46.96 -64.62 -17.21
CA ARG A 187 47.40 -63.31 -17.67
C ARG A 187 46.25 -62.59 -18.38
N ASP A 188 45.56 -63.27 -19.28
CA ASP A 188 44.41 -62.72 -20.00
C ASP A 188 43.22 -62.37 -19.08
N ARG A 189 43.01 -63.13 -18.00
CA ARG A 189 41.99 -62.81 -16.99
C ARG A 189 42.40 -61.63 -16.12
N LEU A 190 43.66 -61.56 -15.69
CA LEU A 190 44.23 -60.42 -14.95
C LEU A 190 44.19 -59.14 -15.79
N ASP A 191 44.55 -59.21 -17.06
CA ASP A 191 44.58 -58.07 -17.97
C ASP A 191 43.16 -57.59 -18.31
N ARG A 192 42.16 -58.48 -18.38
CA ARG A 192 40.74 -58.12 -18.53
C ARG A 192 40.19 -57.41 -17.30
N GLU A 193 40.58 -57.87 -16.13
CA GLU A 193 40.09 -57.33 -14.87
C GLU A 193 40.81 -56.01 -14.55
N LYS A 194 42.09 -55.84 -14.88
CA LYS A 194 42.90 -54.64 -14.61
C LYS A 194 42.09 -53.35 -14.84
N LEU A 195 41.94 -52.56 -13.76
CA LEU A 195 41.30 -51.24 -13.79
C LEU A 195 41.80 -50.46 -15.02
N GLY A 196 40.91 -50.20 -15.96
CA GLY A 196 41.23 -49.59 -17.24
C GLY A 196 41.87 -48.20 -17.05
N ALA A 197 43.19 -48.13 -17.23
CA ALA A 197 43.96 -46.89 -17.26
C ALA A 197 43.75 -46.06 -18.56
N SER A 198 42.56 -46.08 -19.18
CA SER A 198 42.31 -45.35 -20.42
C SER A 198 40.84 -44.99 -20.66
N GLY A 199 40.17 -44.47 -19.64
CA GLY A 199 38.77 -44.03 -19.73
C GLY A 199 38.51 -42.64 -19.17
N LYS A 200 39.23 -41.61 -19.65
CA LYS A 200 38.80 -40.20 -19.68
C LYS A 200 39.44 -39.53 -20.90
N PRO A 201 38.74 -38.60 -21.59
CA PRO A 201 38.26 -37.35 -21.02
C PRO A 201 36.95 -37.43 -20.23
#